data_AF-A0A2D6K3L8-F1
#
_entry.id   AF-A0A2D6K3L8-F1
#
_cell.length_a   1.000
_cell.length_b   1.000
_cell.length_c   1.000
_cell.angle_alpha   90.00
_cell.angle_beta   90.00
_cell.angle_gamma   90.00
#
_symmetry.space_group_name_H-M   'P 1'
#
loop_
_entity.id
_entity.type
_entity.pdbx_description
1 polymer ?
#
loop_
_entity_poly.entity_id
_entity_poly.type
_entity_poly.pdbx_seq_one_letter_code
_entity_poly.pdbx_strand_id
1 'polypeptide(L)' 'MHKALLYTLIGIVILSALLTIGQLWFMILSWDIFIKAIVTCGILALLIGFLIIIKADFGEHKKLKDENYLD' A
#
# COMPACT_ATOMS: atom_id res chain seq x y z
N MET A 1 -7.54 11.20 6.50
CA MET A 1 -7.35 10.38 5.28
C MET A 1 -6.06 9.55 5.27
N HIS A 2 -4.94 9.99 5.87
CA HIS A 2 -3.71 9.17 5.93
C HIS A 2 -3.89 7.79 6.56
N LYS A 3 -4.63 7.71 7.67
CA LYS A 3 -4.89 6.45 8.37
C LYS A 3 -5.59 5.41 7.48
N ALA A 4 -6.50 5.83 6.61
CA ALA A 4 -7.23 4.93 5.71
C ALA A 4 -6.28 4.29 4.68
N LEU A 5 -5.42 5.07 4.01
CA LEU A 5 -4.43 4.54 3.07
C LEU A 5 -3.44 3.58 3.74
N LEU A 6 -3.04 3.89 4.97
CA LEU A 6 -2.17 3.03 5.76
C LEU A 6 -2.86 1.70 6.12
N TYR A 7 -4.12 1.73 6.57
CA TYR A 7 -4.89 0.51 6.84
C TYR A 7 -5.14 -0.30 5.57
N THR A 8 -5.37 0.34 4.42
CA THR A 8 -5.48 -0.36 3.13
C THR A 8 -4.17 -1.04 2.75
N LEU A 9 -3.03 -0.37 2.92
CA LEU A 9 -1.71 -0.95 2.68
C LEU A 9 -1.48 -2.19 3.54
N ILE A 10 -1.71 -2.07 4.85
CA ILE A 10 -1.59 -3.19 5.80
C ILE A 10 -2.52 -4.34 5.42
N GLY A 11 -3.77 -4.02 5.05
CA GLY A 11 -4.75 -5.01 4.60
C GLY A 11 -4.27 -5.78 3.38
N ILE A 12 -3.74 -5.10 2.36
CA ILE A 12 -3.20 -5.73 1.15
C ILE A 12 -2.03 -6.66 1.48
N VAL A 13 -1.13 -6.24 2.38
CA VAL A 13 0.02 -7.06 2.79
C VAL A 13 -0.45 -8.33 3.52
N ILE A 14 -1.40 -8.20 4.46
CA ILE A 14 -1.96 -9.36 5.19
C ILE A 14 -2.67 -10.31 4.23
N LEU A 15 -3.49 -9.79 3.31
CA LEU A 15 -4.17 -10.59 2.29
C LEU A 15 -3.18 -11.35 1.40
N SER A 16 -2.11 -10.68 0.97
CA SER A 16 -1.06 -11.28 0.13
C SER A 16 -0.30 -12.38 0.87
N ALA A 17 -0.04 -12.19 2.17
CA ALA A 17 0.59 -13.19 3.01
C ALA A 17 -0.32 -14.42 3.21
N LEU A 18 -1.61 -14.20 3.50
CA LEU A 18 -2.60 -15.29 3.63
C LEU A 18 -2.75 -16.06 2.32
N LEU A 19 -2.79 -15.36 1.18
CA LEU A 19 -2.83 -16.00 -0.14
C LEU A 19 -1.59 -16.87 -0.37
N THR A 20 -0.41 -16.38 0.01
CA THR A 20 0.86 -17.11 -0.14
C THR A 20 0.88 -18.38 0.71
N ILE A 21 0.46 -18.28 1.97
CA ILE A 21 0.35 -19.43 2.87
C ILE A 21 -0.68 -20.42 2.32
N GLY A 22 -1.88 -19.96 1.95
CA GLY A 22 -2.92 -20.81 1.38
C GLY A 22 -2.46 -21.53 0.11
N GLN A 23 -1.75 -20.83 -0.78
CA GLN A 23 -1.20 -21.41 -1.99
C GLN A 23 -0.15 -22.49 -1.70
N LEU A 24 0.69 -22.31 -0.67
CA LEU A 24 1.74 -23.26 -0.29
C LEU A 24 1.16 -24.59 0.19
N TRP A 25 0.07 -24.55 0.97
CA TRP A 25 -0.53 -25.75 1.55
C TRP A 25 -1.52 -26.45 0.62
N PHE A 26 -2.30 -25.68 -0.15
CA PHE A 26 -3.46 -26.22 -0.87
C PHE A 26 -3.31 -26.13 -2.40
N MET A 27 -2.29 -25.45 -2.92
CA MET A 27 -2.05 -25.26 -4.36
C MET A 27 -3.33 -24.84 -5.11
N ILE A 28 -4.07 -23.90 -4.52
CA ILE A 28 -5.45 -23.52 -4.91
C ILE A 28 -5.49 -22.96 -6.33
N LEU A 29 -4.44 -22.23 -6.71
CA LEU A 29 -4.30 -21.58 -8.01
C LEU A 29 -3.17 -22.20 -8.81
N SER A 30 -3.20 -22.02 -10.13
CA SER A 30 -2.02 -22.30 -10.96
C SER A 30 -0.90 -21.31 -10.60
N TRP A 31 0.35 -21.77 -10.67
CA TRP A 31 1.52 -20.94 -10.38
C TRP A 31 1.55 -19.65 -11.22
N ASP A 32 1.14 -19.73 -12.48
CA ASP A 32 1.07 -18.58 -13.38
C ASP A 32 0.11 -17.48 -12.87
N ILE A 33 -1.07 -17.89 -12.38
CA ILE A 33 -2.08 -16.96 -11.85
C ILE A 33 -1.64 -16.42 -10.49
N PHE A 34 -1.09 -17.28 -9.62
CA PHE A 34 -0.61 -16.90 -8.30
C PHE A 34 0.48 -15.83 -8.39
N ILE A 35 1.49 -16.03 -9.24
CA ILE A 35 2.58 -15.07 -9.42
C ILE A 35 2.03 -13.73 -9.94
N LYS A 36 1.14 -13.74 -10.93
CA LYS A 36 0.50 -12.51 -11.42
C LYS A 36 -0.28 -11.78 -10.31
N ALA A 37 -1.00 -12.51 -9.46
CA ALA A 37 -1.74 -11.95 -8.34
C ALA A 37 -0.80 -11.29 -7.31
N ILE A 38 0.27 -11.98 -6.89
CA ILE A 38 1.25 -11.45 -5.93
C ILE A 38 1.97 -10.23 -6.48
N VAL A 39 2.40 -10.26 -7.74
CA VAL A 39 3.04 -9.11 -8.41
C VAL A 39 2.09 -7.91 -8.46
N THR A 40 0.81 -8.14 -8.78
CA THR A 40 -0.21 -7.08 -8.80
C THR A 40 -0.40 -6.47 -7.40
N CYS A 41 -0.48 -7.29 -6.35
CA CYS A 41 -0.54 -6.82 -4.97
C CYS A 41 0.70 -5.99 -4.59
N GLY A 42 1.90 -6.42 -5.02
CA GLY A 42 3.14 -5.67 -4.83
C GLY A 42 3.12 -4.29 -5.50
N ILE A 43 2.66 -4.22 -6.76
CA ILE A 43 2.52 -2.94 -7.49
C ILE A 43 1.54 -2.02 -6.76
N LEU A 44 0.39 -2.53 -6.33
CA LEU A 44 -0.59 -1.74 -5.57
C LEU A 44 -0.02 -1.23 -4.24
N ALA A 45 0.73 -2.06 -3.53
CA ALA A 45 1.38 -1.66 -2.28
C ALA A 45 2.39 -0.53 -2.51
N LEU A 46 3.19 -0.61 -3.58
CA LEU A 46 4.13 0.45 -3.96
C LEU A 46 3.42 1.76 -4.30
N LEU A 47 2.36 1.70 -5.10
CA LEU A 47 1.57 2.89 -5.47
C LEU A 47 0.93 3.56 -4.25
N ILE A 48 0.37 2.77 -3.33
CA ILE A 48 -0.20 3.30 -2.08
C ILE A 48 0.89 3.91 -1.21
N GLY A 49 2.05 3.24 -1.08
CA GLY A 49 3.20 3.78 -0.38
C GLY A 49 3.65 5.13 -0.95
N PHE A 50 3.75 5.24 -2.27
CA PHE A 50 4.09 6.48 -2.96
C PHE A 50 3.05 7.59 -2.71
N LEU A 51 1.75 7.26 -2.78
CA LEU A 51 0.67 8.21 -2.46
C LEU A 51 0.71 8.69 -1.01
N ILE A 52 1.12 7.83 -0.06
CA ILE A 52 1.30 8.20 1.34
C ILE A 52 2.45 9.20 1.46
N ILE A 53 3.59 8.96 0.81
CA ILE A 53 4.76 9.85 0.84
C ILE A 53 4.40 11.21 0.25
N ILE A 54 3.82 11.24 -0.95
CA ILE A 54 3.35 12.49 -1.58
C ILE A 54 2.44 13.26 -0.64
N LYS A 55 1.42 12.60 -0.06
CA LYS A 55 0.48 13.30 0.82
C LYS A 55 1.12 13.81 2.11
N ALA A 56 2.13 13.10 2.63
CA ALA A 56 2.87 13.57 3.80
C ALA A 56 3.64 14.85 3.46
N ASP A 57 4.36 14.85 2.33
CA ASP A 57 5.16 15.97 1.84
C ASP A 57 4.31 17.22 1.54
N PHE A 58 3.23 17.07 0.75
CA PHE A 58 2.31 18.18 0.47
C PHE A 58 1.50 18.64 1.70
N GLY A 59 1.24 17.75 2.66
CA GLY A 59 0.58 18.09 3.91
C GLY A 59 1.44 18.98 4.81
N GLU A 60 2.75 18.72 4.82
CA GLU A 60 3.74 19.48 5.59
C GLU A 60 3.92 20.89 5.03
N HIS A 61 3.98 21.04 3.70
CA HIS A 61 4.02 22.34 3.04
C HIS A 61 2.79 23.23 3.32
N LYS A 62 1.59 22.64 3.41
CA LYS A 62 0.38 23.40 3.72
C LYS A 62 0.35 23.86 5.18
N LYS A 63 0.89 23.05 6.10
CA LYS A 63 0.97 23.37 7.52
C LYS A 63 1.97 24.51 7.81
N LEU A 64 3.11 24.52 7.12
CA LEU A 64 4.11 25.59 7.24
C LEU A 64 3.61 26.96 6.74
N LYS A 65 2.70 26.97 5.76
CA LYS A 65 2.05 28.19 5.27
C LYS A 65 0.97 28.71 6.23
N ASP A 66 0.20 27.81 6.85
CA ASP A 66 -0.82 28.17 7.85
C ASP A 66 -0.20 28.67 9.18
N GLU A 67 1.01 28.22 9.51
CA GLU A 67 1.74 28.67 10.70
C GLU A 67 2.48 30.02 10.51
N ASN A 68 2.26 30.72 9.38
CA ASN A 68 2.74 32.09 9.12
C ASN A 68 4.27 32.25 9.21
N TYR A 69 5.02 31.21 8.86
CA TYR A 69 6.49 31.24 8.78
C TYR A 69 7.01 31.64 7.39
N LEU A 70 6.13 31.75 6.40
CA LEU A 70 6.47 32.18 5.04
C LEU A 70 5.39 33.15 4.57
N ASP A 71 5.76 34.43 4.49
CA ASP A 71 4.99 35.52 3.88
C ASP A 71 4.96 35.36 2.35
#